data_AF-A0A369K4D7-F1
#
_entry.id   AF-A0A369K4D7-F1
#
_cell.length_a   1.000
_cell.length_b   1.000
_cell.length_c   1.000
_cell.angle_alpha   90.00
_cell.angle_beta   90.00
_cell.angle_gamma   90.00
#
_symmetry.space_group_name_H-M   'P 1'
#
loop_
_entity.id
_entity.type
_entity.pdbx_description
1 polymer ?
#
loop_
_entity_poly.entity_id
_entity_poly.type
_entity_poly.pdbx_seq_one_letter_code
_entity_poly.pdbx_strand_id
1 'polypeptide(L)'
;MHTLRAQGVTIDDFCKRANEWSEEQSKEDVMTKGDPAGVLVRIGQGSETTVCLAVVGVAGFSIPGIRGLATQAPLDQLEVQGKQCPSVVAQILRFIPNDSSESGNVLGWRWTGEYVRAASDTGDTSVSTHKQYQFTIPGHLVHPLTVSAIPAVPSDTIQASKLSFTWRIAHEDLTDTCEYAWSLLAPDPNENKDEIITNLDSLPTIPSSSITWSNLPYHHHNEACFVVNSDEIPSQVLVTKKKSNDDIPCKLCGLKTKLSEMRMHVGRHILLRLRQWEDLDNAAISESNNTGLNPCGWCGKDDTDCWSRLVADPKSQKQPQVESNCEYHYTSMRYSSAAKFSKTSPCTNVLIHCPLCISQSGGSEGRTFWRYNAMYHLISEHAEFEGRGKGASLVMPKVPVEFIIETFITRAEEASMGVDPDATLQYRRIYDIPMSDELELVALARKRALSNVTSDEHVSKHR
;
A
#
# COMPACT_ATOMS: atom_id res chain seq x y z
N MET A 1 -17.65 26.88 -15.56
CA MET A 1 -18.77 26.42 -14.71
C MET A 1 -19.02 24.96 -15.08
N HIS A 2 -18.94 24.05 -14.12
CA HIS A 2 -19.28 22.66 -14.35
C HIS A 2 -20.80 22.51 -14.29
N THR A 3 -21.40 21.89 -15.31
CA THR A 3 -22.81 21.48 -15.27
C THR A 3 -22.92 20.34 -14.27
N LEU A 4 -23.66 20.59 -13.21
CA LEU A 4 -23.98 19.58 -12.21
C LEU A 4 -24.83 18.50 -12.85
N ARG A 5 -24.63 17.24 -12.48
CA ARG A 5 -25.45 16.12 -12.93
C ARG A 5 -26.01 15.32 -11.76
N ALA A 6 -27.14 14.67 -11.97
CA ALA A 6 -27.66 13.62 -11.10
C ALA A 6 -28.05 12.46 -12.02
N GLN A 7 -27.46 11.28 -11.81
CA GLN A 7 -27.69 10.08 -12.63
C GLN A 7 -27.51 10.33 -14.14
N GLY A 8 -26.41 10.99 -14.53
CA GLY A 8 -26.10 11.23 -15.95
C GLY A 8 -26.89 12.37 -16.62
N VAL A 9 -27.84 13.01 -15.93
CA VAL A 9 -28.64 14.13 -16.45
C VAL A 9 -28.11 15.45 -15.88
N THR A 10 -27.89 16.47 -16.73
CA THR A 10 -27.50 17.80 -16.22
C THR A 10 -28.61 18.41 -15.37
N ILE A 11 -28.28 19.17 -14.33
CA ILE A 11 -29.28 19.88 -13.50
C ILE A 11 -30.13 20.80 -14.38
N ASP A 12 -29.54 21.43 -15.39
CA ASP A 12 -30.30 22.26 -16.34
C ASP A 12 -31.31 21.43 -17.13
N ASP A 13 -30.96 20.20 -17.53
CA ASP A 13 -31.88 19.27 -18.19
C ASP A 13 -32.91 18.67 -17.21
N PHE A 14 -32.50 18.40 -15.97
CA PHE A 14 -33.38 17.94 -14.89
C PHE A 14 -34.47 18.99 -14.60
N CYS A 15 -34.09 20.27 -14.52
CA CYS A 15 -35.03 21.37 -14.32
C CYS A 15 -35.92 21.62 -15.54
N LYS A 16 -35.41 21.42 -16.76
CA LYS A 16 -36.20 21.59 -18.00
C LYS A 16 -37.16 20.43 -18.28
N ARG A 17 -36.88 19.23 -17.78
CA ARG A 17 -37.60 17.99 -18.13
C ARG A 17 -38.28 17.29 -16.94
N ALA A 18 -38.50 17.97 -15.83
CA ALA A 18 -39.17 17.40 -14.65
C ALA A 18 -40.57 16.79 -14.93
N ASN A 19 -41.17 17.08 -16.10
CA ASN A 19 -42.46 16.51 -16.53
C ASN A 19 -42.39 15.54 -17.73
N GLU A 20 -41.22 15.28 -18.32
CA GLU A 20 -41.07 14.47 -19.54
C GLU A 20 -39.91 13.47 -19.43
N TRP A 21 -39.95 12.60 -18.42
CA TRP A 21 -39.07 11.43 -18.38
C TRP A 21 -39.70 10.32 -19.22
N SER A 22 -39.31 10.23 -20.49
CA SER A 22 -39.55 9.03 -21.28
C SER A 22 -38.57 7.94 -20.83
N GLU A 23 -39.09 6.72 -20.61
CA GLU A 23 -38.39 5.51 -20.13
C GLU A 23 -37.30 4.97 -21.09
N GLU A 24 -36.84 5.77 -22.05
CA GLU A 24 -35.97 5.35 -23.16
C GLU A 24 -34.52 5.84 -23.02
N GLN A 25 -34.07 6.17 -21.80
CA GLN A 25 -32.65 6.31 -21.51
C GLN A 25 -32.01 4.92 -21.50
N SER A 26 -30.96 4.79 -22.33
CA SER A 26 -30.21 3.57 -22.61
C SER A 26 -29.90 2.74 -21.36
N LYS A 27 -30.14 1.43 -21.44
CA LYS A 27 -29.88 0.36 -20.44
C LYS A 27 -28.41 0.23 -19.96
N GLU A 28 -27.51 1.13 -20.34
CA GLU A 28 -26.10 1.00 -20.01
C GLU A 28 -25.79 1.83 -18.76
N ASP A 29 -25.38 1.13 -17.70
CA ASP A 29 -24.91 1.73 -16.46
C ASP A 29 -23.57 2.45 -16.69
N VAL A 30 -23.65 3.77 -16.92
CA VAL A 30 -22.50 4.63 -17.20
C VAL A 30 -22.36 5.70 -16.13
N MET A 31 -21.13 5.95 -15.70
CA MET A 31 -20.78 7.13 -14.90
C MET A 31 -20.33 8.25 -15.83
N THR A 32 -20.78 9.48 -15.56
CA THR A 32 -20.46 10.65 -16.37
C THR A 32 -19.73 11.73 -15.57
N LYS A 33 -19.02 12.59 -16.29
CA LYS A 33 -18.39 13.77 -15.72
C LYS A 33 -19.45 14.68 -15.10
N GLY A 34 -19.24 15.03 -13.84
CA GLY A 34 -20.15 15.84 -13.03
C GLY A 34 -21.06 15.01 -12.14
N ASP A 35 -21.05 13.68 -12.25
CA ASP A 35 -21.75 12.83 -11.29
C ASP A 35 -21.02 12.84 -9.92
N PRO A 36 -21.76 12.80 -8.81
CA PRO A 36 -21.21 12.59 -7.49
C PRO A 36 -20.88 11.12 -7.24
N ALA A 37 -19.79 10.88 -6.53
CA ALA A 37 -19.39 9.55 -6.09
C ALA A 37 -18.79 9.60 -4.69
N GLY A 38 -18.84 8.47 -3.98
CA GLY A 38 -18.16 8.23 -2.72
C GLY A 38 -16.80 7.57 -2.97
N VAL A 39 -15.79 7.97 -2.21
CA VAL A 39 -14.47 7.34 -2.20
C VAL A 39 -13.90 7.39 -0.79
N LEU A 40 -13.29 6.30 -0.33
CA LEU A 40 -12.52 6.33 0.91
C LEU A 40 -11.22 7.11 0.70
N VAL A 41 -10.91 8.00 1.62
CA VAL A 41 -9.67 8.79 1.61
C VAL A 41 -8.94 8.64 2.93
N ARG A 42 -7.62 8.73 2.88
CA ARG A 42 -6.76 8.81 4.06
C ARG A 42 -6.49 10.27 4.40
N ILE A 43 -6.79 10.68 5.62
CA ILE A 43 -6.49 12.01 6.13
C ILE A 43 -5.34 11.88 7.10
N GLY A 44 -4.26 12.62 6.87
CA GLY A 44 -3.06 12.59 7.71
C GLY A 44 -2.08 11.49 7.36
N GLN A 45 -1.14 11.24 8.28
CA GLN A 45 -0.06 10.27 8.12
C GLN A 45 0.27 9.59 9.45
N GLY A 46 0.68 8.33 9.36
CA GLY A 46 1.10 7.56 10.53
C GLY A 46 -0.04 7.39 11.54
N SER A 47 0.24 7.64 12.82
CA SER A 47 -0.71 7.41 13.92
C SER A 47 -1.92 8.33 13.92
N GLU A 48 -1.87 9.44 13.17
CA GLU A 48 -2.99 10.38 13.00
C GLU A 48 -3.83 10.06 11.76
N THR A 49 -3.53 8.96 11.06
CA THR A 49 -4.27 8.58 9.85
C THR A 49 -5.71 8.25 10.21
N THR A 50 -6.64 8.98 9.61
CA THR A 50 -8.07 8.69 9.65
C THR A 50 -8.51 8.24 8.26
N VAL A 51 -9.28 7.16 8.16
CA VAL A 51 -9.92 6.76 6.90
C VAL A 51 -11.39 7.16 6.97
N CYS A 52 -11.86 7.91 5.97
CA CYS A 52 -13.26 8.31 5.92
C CYS A 52 -13.79 8.37 4.49
N LEU A 53 -15.11 8.36 4.34
CA LEU A 53 -15.75 8.60 3.06
C LEU A 53 -15.69 10.10 2.71
N ALA A 54 -15.15 10.40 1.53
CA ALA A 54 -15.26 11.70 0.89
C ALA A 54 -16.24 11.61 -0.28
N VAL A 55 -17.10 12.62 -0.40
CA VAL A 55 -17.94 12.78 -1.58
C VAL A 55 -17.16 13.60 -2.61
N VAL A 56 -17.04 13.07 -3.82
CA VAL A 56 -16.29 13.68 -4.91
C VAL A 56 -17.18 13.97 -6.11
N GLY A 57 -16.87 15.05 -6.83
CA GLY A 57 -17.43 15.33 -8.14
C GLY A 57 -16.47 14.81 -9.22
N VAL A 58 -16.97 13.97 -10.12
CA VAL A 58 -16.17 13.39 -11.20
C VAL A 58 -15.79 14.47 -12.22
N ALA A 59 -14.50 14.72 -12.40
CA ALA A 59 -13.98 15.68 -13.36
C ALA A 59 -13.69 15.06 -14.74
N GLY A 60 -13.51 13.73 -14.81
CA GLY A 60 -13.35 12.94 -16.02
C GLY A 60 -12.68 11.60 -15.75
N PHE A 61 -12.47 10.82 -16.80
CA PHE A 61 -11.91 9.46 -16.72
C PHE A 61 -10.62 9.34 -17.53
N SER A 62 -9.58 8.79 -16.93
CA SER A 62 -8.33 8.41 -17.58
C SER A 62 -8.36 6.92 -17.91
N ILE A 63 -8.72 6.59 -19.15
CA ILE A 63 -8.84 5.21 -19.63
C ILE A 63 -7.57 4.81 -20.40
N PRO A 64 -6.92 3.68 -20.06
CA PRO A 64 -5.74 3.20 -20.78
C PRO A 64 -5.96 3.13 -22.30
N GLY A 65 -5.01 3.69 -23.06
CA GLY A 65 -5.08 3.75 -24.53
C GLY A 65 -5.85 4.95 -25.10
N ILE A 66 -6.64 5.67 -24.29
CA ILE A 66 -7.34 6.88 -24.72
C ILE A 66 -6.53 8.12 -24.36
N ARG A 67 -6.35 9.05 -25.31
CA ARG A 67 -5.68 10.33 -25.04
C ARG A 67 -6.66 11.34 -24.47
N GLY A 68 -6.29 11.96 -23.34
CA GLY A 68 -7.11 12.95 -22.65
C GLY A 68 -8.06 12.33 -21.63
N LEU A 69 -8.94 13.15 -21.06
CA LEU A 69 -9.97 12.69 -20.12
C LEU A 69 -11.27 12.40 -20.87
N ALA A 70 -11.74 11.16 -20.80
CA ALA A 70 -13.07 10.80 -21.26
C ALA A 70 -14.13 11.45 -20.35
N THR A 71 -15.30 11.72 -20.91
CA THR A 71 -16.44 12.34 -20.21
C THR A 71 -17.40 11.34 -19.60
N GLN A 72 -17.28 10.07 -19.95
CA GLN A 72 -18.08 8.97 -19.43
C GLN A 72 -17.26 7.68 -19.41
N ALA A 73 -17.60 6.76 -18.52
CA ALA A 73 -17.07 5.41 -18.46
C ALA A 73 -18.18 4.43 -18.04
N PRO A 74 -18.30 3.28 -18.70
CA PRO A 74 -19.14 2.17 -18.22
C PRO A 74 -18.72 1.73 -16.81
N LEU A 75 -19.68 1.42 -15.93
CA LEU A 75 -19.39 1.01 -14.55
C LEU A 75 -18.61 -0.30 -14.50
N ASP A 76 -18.96 -1.28 -15.33
CA ASP A 76 -18.25 -2.56 -15.45
C ASP A 76 -16.77 -2.37 -15.79
N GLN A 77 -16.45 -1.35 -16.60
CA GLN A 77 -15.07 -0.99 -16.93
C GLN A 77 -14.33 -0.40 -15.73
N LEU A 78 -15.01 0.38 -14.88
CA LEU A 78 -14.41 0.97 -13.69
C LEU A 78 -14.09 -0.08 -12.62
N GLU A 79 -14.89 -1.14 -12.53
CA GLU A 79 -14.71 -2.25 -11.57
C GLU A 79 -13.48 -3.13 -11.87
N VAL A 80 -12.90 -3.04 -13.08
CA VAL A 80 -11.72 -3.82 -13.48
C VAL A 80 -10.51 -3.41 -12.64
N GLN A 81 -9.92 -4.37 -11.93
CA GLN A 81 -8.67 -4.16 -11.18
C GLN A 81 -7.41 -4.37 -12.05
N GLY A 82 -6.26 -3.87 -11.56
CA GLY A 82 -4.94 -4.09 -12.14
C GLY A 82 -4.47 -3.03 -13.15
N LYS A 83 -3.51 -3.38 -14.01
CA LYS A 83 -2.78 -2.42 -14.87
C LYS A 83 -3.64 -1.72 -15.93
N GLN A 84 -4.78 -2.29 -16.27
CA GLN A 84 -5.75 -1.73 -17.23
C GLN A 84 -6.93 -1.05 -16.54
N CYS A 85 -6.94 -0.97 -15.21
CA CYS A 85 -7.96 -0.26 -14.45
C CYS A 85 -8.01 1.21 -14.90
N PRO A 86 -9.17 1.71 -15.38
CA PRO A 86 -9.37 3.13 -15.58
C PRO A 86 -9.16 3.89 -14.27
N SER A 87 -8.79 5.15 -14.36
CA SER A 87 -8.73 6.02 -13.19
C SER A 87 -9.72 7.17 -13.32
N VAL A 88 -10.35 7.55 -12.22
CA VAL A 88 -11.28 8.67 -12.13
C VAL A 88 -10.51 9.89 -11.63
N VAL A 89 -10.58 10.98 -12.38
CA VAL A 89 -10.08 12.28 -11.91
C VAL A 89 -11.23 12.97 -11.20
N ALA A 90 -11.06 13.30 -9.93
CA ALA A 90 -12.15 13.82 -9.09
C ALA A 90 -11.71 14.97 -8.19
N GLN A 91 -12.69 15.67 -7.63
CA GLN A 91 -12.51 16.77 -6.69
C GLN A 91 -13.45 16.59 -5.50
N ILE A 92 -12.97 16.81 -4.29
CA ILE A 92 -13.77 16.63 -3.07
C ILE A 92 -14.81 17.75 -2.96
N LEU A 93 -16.05 17.37 -2.72
CA LEU A 93 -17.19 18.25 -2.53
C LEU A 93 -17.37 18.58 -1.05
N ARG A 94 -17.68 19.85 -0.78
CA ARG A 94 -17.98 20.30 0.58
C ARG A 94 -19.47 20.12 0.89
N PHE A 95 -19.77 19.20 1.79
CA PHE A 95 -21.12 18.94 2.26
C PHE A 95 -21.32 19.46 3.68
N ILE A 96 -22.54 19.88 3.99
CA ILE A 96 -22.98 20.25 5.34
C ILE A 96 -24.27 19.50 5.69
N PRO A 97 -24.51 19.19 6.98
CA PRO A 97 -25.75 18.57 7.41
C PRO A 97 -26.95 19.49 7.13
N ASN A 98 -28.08 18.88 6.78
CA ASN A 98 -29.34 19.56 6.50
C ASN A 98 -30.37 19.24 7.59
N ASP A 99 -30.23 19.88 8.74
CA ASP A 99 -31.08 19.71 9.93
C ASP A 99 -32.43 20.44 9.84
N SER A 100 -33.13 20.30 8.71
CA SER A 100 -34.44 20.92 8.54
C SER A 100 -35.49 20.24 9.43
N SER A 101 -35.66 20.80 10.63
CA SER A 101 -36.54 20.32 11.71
C SER A 101 -38.04 20.34 11.37
N GLU A 102 -38.43 20.88 10.22
CA GLU A 102 -39.83 21.20 9.91
C GLU A 102 -40.66 20.05 9.32
N SER A 103 -40.07 18.89 8.97
CA SER A 103 -40.85 17.85 8.26
C SER A 103 -40.39 16.40 8.52
N GLY A 104 -40.20 16.02 9.79
CA GLY A 104 -39.88 14.61 10.14
C GLY A 104 -38.69 14.06 9.35
N ASN A 105 -37.75 14.94 8.99
CA ASN A 105 -36.80 14.69 7.92
C ASN A 105 -35.73 13.70 8.33
N VAL A 106 -35.52 12.72 7.46
CA VAL A 106 -34.31 11.89 7.42
C VAL A 106 -33.10 12.81 7.29
N LEU A 107 -32.12 12.64 8.18
CA LEU A 107 -30.85 13.36 8.14
C LEU A 107 -30.23 13.24 6.75
N GLY A 108 -29.79 14.36 6.20
CA GLY A 108 -29.17 14.39 4.88
C GLY A 108 -28.09 15.45 4.78
N TRP A 109 -27.26 15.31 3.74
CA TRP A 109 -26.10 16.13 3.50
C TRP A 109 -26.32 16.94 2.24
N ARG A 110 -26.15 18.26 2.36
CA ARG A 110 -26.32 19.19 1.25
C ARG A 110 -24.97 19.70 0.77
N TRP A 111 -24.76 19.68 -0.54
CA TRP A 111 -23.59 20.28 -1.14
C TRP A 111 -23.65 21.81 -1.07
N THR A 112 -22.57 22.47 -0.67
CA THR A 112 -22.53 23.94 -0.52
C THR A 112 -22.30 24.69 -1.83
N GLY A 113 -22.08 23.97 -2.94
CA GLY A 113 -21.60 24.55 -4.19
C GLY A 113 -20.08 24.75 -4.24
N GLU A 114 -19.37 24.37 -3.18
CA GLU A 114 -17.92 24.52 -3.06
C GLU A 114 -17.19 23.18 -3.05
N TYR A 115 -15.92 23.21 -3.44
CA TYR A 115 -14.99 22.09 -3.27
C TYR A 115 -14.19 22.27 -1.98
N VAL A 116 -13.82 21.16 -1.34
CA VAL A 116 -12.89 21.21 -0.21
C VAL A 116 -11.55 21.71 -0.73
N ARG A 117 -11.05 22.79 -0.13
CA ARG A 117 -9.76 23.38 -0.50
C ARG A 117 -8.69 22.83 0.41
N ALA A 118 -7.65 22.28 -0.21
CA ALA A 118 -6.37 22.07 0.47
C ALA A 118 -5.77 23.43 0.84
N ALA A 119 -5.54 23.68 2.13
CA ALA A 119 -4.72 24.81 2.57
C ALA A 119 -3.32 24.63 1.97
N SER A 120 -2.85 25.62 1.22
CA SER A 120 -1.48 25.64 0.74
C SER A 120 -0.56 25.92 1.93
N ASP A 121 0.32 24.99 2.27
CA ASP A 121 1.32 25.16 3.34
C ASP A 121 2.24 26.38 3.09
N THR A 122 2.35 26.81 1.84
CA THR A 122 2.98 28.07 1.48
C THR A 122 1.95 29.18 1.67
N GLY A 123 2.14 30.05 2.66
CA GLY A 123 1.39 31.31 2.85
C GLY A 123 1.55 32.32 1.69
N ASP A 124 1.85 31.81 0.51
CA ASP A 124 2.01 32.51 -0.74
C ASP A 124 0.62 32.62 -1.37
N THR A 125 0.11 33.84 -1.51
CA THR A 125 -1.21 34.18 -2.07
C THR A 125 -1.31 33.90 -3.57
N SER A 126 -0.44 33.06 -4.11
CA SER A 126 -0.46 32.62 -5.49
C SER A 126 -1.83 32.03 -5.82
N VAL A 127 -2.42 32.53 -6.90
CA VAL A 127 -3.77 32.20 -7.34
C VAL A 127 -3.87 30.69 -7.53
N SER A 128 -4.51 30.01 -6.60
CA SER A 128 -4.70 28.56 -6.68
C SER A 128 -5.51 28.24 -7.93
N THR A 129 -4.88 27.54 -8.86
CA THR A 129 -5.56 27.11 -10.09
C THR A 129 -6.42 25.89 -9.77
N HIS A 130 -7.59 25.80 -10.39
CA HIS A 130 -8.56 24.69 -10.21
C HIS A 130 -7.95 23.28 -10.31
N LYS A 131 -6.82 23.13 -11.02
CA LYS A 131 -6.08 21.88 -11.16
C LYS A 131 -5.41 21.41 -9.86
N GLN A 132 -5.17 22.30 -8.90
CA GLN A 132 -4.49 21.97 -7.63
C GLN A 132 -5.34 21.11 -6.68
N TYR A 133 -6.62 20.88 -7.01
CA TYR A 133 -7.55 20.13 -6.17
C TYR A 133 -8.06 18.85 -6.83
N GLN A 134 -7.43 18.41 -7.91
CA GLN A 134 -7.77 17.17 -8.60
C GLN A 134 -6.81 16.06 -8.17
N PHE A 135 -7.38 14.92 -7.83
CA PHE A 135 -6.64 13.69 -7.58
C PHE A 135 -7.19 12.57 -8.47
N THR A 136 -6.37 11.56 -8.68
CA THR A 136 -6.67 10.42 -9.54
C THR A 136 -6.92 9.21 -8.64
N ILE A 137 -8.07 8.57 -8.81
CA ILE A 137 -8.54 7.44 -8.02
C ILE A 137 -8.66 6.24 -8.95
N PRO A 138 -8.21 5.03 -8.57
CA PRO A 138 -8.57 3.81 -9.30
C PRO A 138 -10.09 3.67 -9.43
N GLY A 139 -10.60 3.31 -10.62
CA GLY A 139 -12.04 3.24 -10.90
C GLY A 139 -12.82 2.36 -9.93
N HIS A 140 -12.23 1.23 -9.53
CA HIS A 140 -12.88 0.24 -8.66
C HIS A 140 -13.03 0.72 -7.21
N LEU A 141 -12.46 1.87 -6.85
CA LEU A 141 -12.58 2.51 -5.53
C LEU A 141 -13.57 3.69 -5.53
N VAL A 142 -14.27 3.90 -6.65
CA VAL A 142 -15.24 4.98 -6.81
C VAL A 142 -16.64 4.40 -6.82
N HIS A 143 -17.45 4.83 -5.87
CA HIS A 143 -18.80 4.32 -5.67
C HIS A 143 -19.82 5.37 -6.11
N PRO A 144 -20.59 5.15 -7.19
CA PRO A 144 -21.61 6.10 -7.62
C PRO A 144 -22.61 6.40 -6.50
N LEU A 145 -23.00 7.66 -6.33
CA LEU A 145 -23.98 8.05 -5.31
C LEU A 145 -25.30 8.47 -5.94
N THR A 146 -26.39 8.05 -5.30
CA THR A 146 -27.72 8.58 -5.61
C THR A 146 -27.90 9.92 -4.93
N VAL A 147 -28.34 10.93 -5.69
CA VAL A 147 -28.55 12.28 -5.15
C VAL A 147 -29.92 12.81 -5.51
N SER A 148 -30.49 13.59 -4.60
CA SER A 148 -31.71 14.36 -4.83
C SER A 148 -31.37 15.81 -5.12
N ALA A 149 -31.94 16.39 -6.18
CA ALA A 149 -31.85 17.82 -6.42
C ALA A 149 -32.80 18.58 -5.49
N ILE A 150 -32.28 19.53 -4.72
CA ILE A 150 -33.06 20.42 -3.86
C ILE A 150 -32.79 21.89 -4.20
N PRO A 151 -33.74 22.81 -3.98
CA PRO A 151 -33.49 24.24 -4.15
C PRO A 151 -32.31 24.70 -3.30
N ALA A 152 -31.45 25.55 -3.87
CA ALA A 152 -30.33 26.11 -3.12
C ALA A 152 -30.84 27.15 -2.11
N VAL A 153 -30.34 27.07 -0.86
CA VAL A 153 -30.63 28.07 0.17
C VAL A 153 -29.64 29.25 0.00
N PRO A 154 -30.10 30.50 -0.18
CA PRO A 154 -29.23 31.65 -0.47
C PRO A 154 -28.22 32.05 0.63
N SER A 155 -28.26 31.40 1.79
CA SER A 155 -27.68 31.89 3.05
C SER A 155 -26.18 31.65 3.22
N ASP A 156 -25.59 30.61 2.63
CA ASP A 156 -24.41 30.02 3.28
C ASP A 156 -23.06 30.33 2.63
N THR A 157 -23.00 30.75 1.37
CA THR A 157 -21.74 31.16 0.70
C THR A 157 -21.97 32.11 -0.47
N ILE A 158 -20.98 32.96 -0.78
CA ILE A 158 -21.01 33.92 -1.90
C ILE A 158 -21.24 33.19 -3.25
N GLN A 159 -20.73 31.97 -3.41
CA GLN A 159 -20.91 31.19 -4.64
C GLN A 159 -22.29 30.51 -4.73
N ALA A 160 -22.93 30.17 -3.61
CA ALA A 160 -24.27 29.58 -3.60
C ALA A 160 -25.34 30.50 -4.22
N SER A 161 -25.13 31.82 -4.18
CA SER A 161 -26.04 32.81 -4.79
C SER A 161 -26.27 32.63 -6.30
N LYS A 162 -25.42 31.87 -6.99
CA LYS A 162 -25.53 31.62 -8.43
C LYS A 162 -26.21 30.29 -8.77
N LEU A 163 -26.41 29.40 -7.80
CA LEU A 163 -27.01 28.09 -8.02
C LEU A 163 -28.49 28.17 -7.66
N SER A 164 -29.38 27.74 -8.56
CA SER A 164 -30.81 27.58 -8.28
C SER A 164 -31.09 26.27 -7.52
N PHE A 165 -30.25 25.25 -7.73
CA PHE A 165 -30.38 23.93 -7.13
C PHE A 165 -29.02 23.42 -6.65
N THR A 166 -29.06 22.52 -5.68
CA THR A 166 -27.90 21.80 -5.17
C THR A 166 -28.27 20.33 -4.91
N TRP A 167 -27.28 19.52 -4.57
CA TRP A 167 -27.47 18.12 -4.23
C TRP A 167 -27.75 17.93 -2.75
N ARG A 168 -28.64 16.97 -2.46
CA ARG A 168 -28.84 16.35 -1.17
C ARG A 168 -28.58 14.86 -1.30
N ILE A 169 -27.85 14.29 -0.35
CA ILE A 169 -27.63 12.84 -0.20
C ILE A 169 -28.21 12.43 1.16
N ALA A 170 -28.87 11.29 1.24
CA ALA A 170 -29.34 10.80 2.54
C ALA A 170 -28.12 10.39 3.40
N HIS A 171 -28.26 10.53 4.72
CA HIS A 171 -27.21 10.09 5.64
C HIS A 171 -27.00 8.57 5.55
N GLU A 172 -28.09 7.80 5.48
CA GLU A 172 -28.08 6.34 5.34
C GLU A 172 -27.30 5.91 4.09
N ASP A 173 -27.58 6.51 2.92
CA ASP A 173 -26.85 6.21 1.67
C ASP A 173 -25.32 6.41 1.80
N LEU A 174 -24.88 7.46 2.52
CA LEU A 174 -23.45 7.71 2.74
C LEU A 174 -22.84 6.74 3.75
N THR A 175 -23.58 6.36 4.79
CA THR A 175 -23.16 5.33 5.75
C THR A 175 -23.00 3.99 5.05
N ASP A 176 -24.03 3.56 4.31
CA ASP A 176 -24.02 2.30 3.56
C ASP A 176 -22.90 2.29 2.52
N THR A 177 -22.67 3.40 1.83
CA THR A 177 -21.55 3.52 0.88
C THR A 177 -20.20 3.45 1.59
N CYS A 178 -20.06 4.03 2.77
CA CYS A 178 -18.82 3.97 3.55
C CYS A 178 -18.52 2.54 3.99
N GLU A 179 -19.51 1.83 4.54
CA GLU A 179 -19.39 0.43 4.97
C GLU A 179 -19.11 -0.50 3.78
N TYR A 180 -19.83 -0.32 2.67
CA TYR A 180 -19.60 -1.07 1.44
C TYR A 180 -18.19 -0.84 0.88
N ALA A 181 -17.77 0.42 0.75
CA ALA A 181 -16.44 0.79 0.27
C ALA A 181 -15.33 0.19 1.15
N TRP A 182 -15.53 0.18 2.47
CA TRP A 182 -14.59 -0.42 3.41
C TRP A 182 -14.51 -1.94 3.24
N SER A 183 -15.66 -2.61 3.11
CA SER A 183 -15.73 -4.06 2.89
C SER A 183 -15.02 -4.52 1.62
N LEU A 184 -14.97 -3.67 0.59
CA LEU A 184 -14.25 -3.95 -0.65
C LEU A 184 -12.73 -3.82 -0.53
N LEU A 185 -12.24 -2.97 0.38
CA LEU A 185 -10.80 -2.87 0.65
C LEU A 185 -10.29 -4.02 1.52
N ALA A 186 -11.17 -4.51 2.41
CA ALA A 186 -10.85 -5.39 3.51
C ALA A 186 -11.60 -6.73 3.43
N PRO A 187 -11.24 -7.63 2.50
CA PRO A 187 -11.70 -9.01 2.62
C PRO A 187 -11.09 -9.59 3.91
N ASP A 188 -11.94 -9.99 4.85
CA ASP A 188 -11.66 -10.56 6.18
C ASP A 188 -10.25 -10.28 6.76
N PRO A 189 -10.11 -9.51 7.86
CA PRO A 189 -8.80 -9.21 8.47
C PRO A 189 -7.96 -10.44 8.86
N ASN A 190 -8.57 -11.63 8.91
CA ASN A 190 -7.89 -12.89 9.17
C ASN A 190 -7.32 -13.57 7.91
N GLU A 191 -7.85 -13.30 6.71
CA GLU A 191 -7.49 -14.05 5.50
C GLU A 191 -6.41 -13.37 4.66
N ASN A 192 -6.39 -12.03 4.54
CA ASN A 192 -5.42 -11.36 3.66
C ASN A 192 -4.97 -9.95 4.09
N LYS A 193 -4.19 -9.88 5.18
CA LYS A 193 -3.62 -8.61 5.69
C LYS A 193 -2.77 -7.84 4.68
N ASP A 194 -2.11 -8.51 3.73
CA ASP A 194 -1.27 -7.84 2.74
C ASP A 194 -2.10 -7.12 1.67
N GLU A 195 -3.26 -7.67 1.32
CA GLU A 195 -4.19 -7.11 0.34
C GLU A 195 -4.85 -5.83 0.87
N ILE A 196 -5.38 -5.85 2.10
CA ILE A 196 -5.98 -4.65 2.71
C ILE A 196 -4.98 -3.49 2.78
N ILE A 197 -3.71 -3.76 3.09
CA ILE A 197 -2.69 -2.71 3.16
C ILE A 197 -2.38 -2.17 1.76
N THR A 198 -2.28 -3.04 0.77
CA THR A 198 -2.10 -2.65 -0.63
C THR A 198 -3.25 -1.77 -1.13
N ASN A 199 -4.48 -2.15 -0.79
CA ASN A 199 -5.69 -1.42 -1.15
C ASN A 199 -5.75 -0.08 -0.42
N LEU A 200 -5.44 -0.04 0.88
CA LEU A 200 -5.32 1.19 1.67
C LEU A 200 -4.26 2.13 1.11
N ASP A 201 -3.14 1.61 0.61
CA ASP A 201 -2.08 2.42 -0.01
C ASP A 201 -2.49 3.02 -1.35
N SER A 202 -3.45 2.42 -2.04
CA SER A 202 -4.05 2.95 -3.26
C SER A 202 -5.07 4.07 -3.00
N LEU A 203 -5.52 4.23 -1.75
CA LEU A 203 -6.44 5.31 -1.40
C LEU A 203 -5.76 6.68 -1.53
N PRO A 204 -6.49 7.70 -2.02
CA PRO A 204 -6.02 9.07 -2.01
C PRO A 204 -5.66 9.52 -0.59
N THR A 205 -4.46 10.07 -0.42
CA THR A 205 -4.02 10.66 0.85
C THR A 205 -4.13 12.17 0.80
N ILE A 206 -4.81 12.74 1.78
CA ILE A 206 -4.98 14.17 1.96
C ILE A 206 -4.16 14.60 3.19
N PRO A 207 -3.20 15.53 3.06
CA PRO A 207 -2.40 15.98 4.19
C PRO A 207 -3.29 16.65 5.26
N SER A 208 -3.05 16.36 6.54
CA SER A 208 -3.76 17.01 7.65
C SER A 208 -3.58 18.54 7.62
N SER A 209 -2.42 19.03 7.20
CA SER A 209 -2.16 20.48 7.06
C SER A 209 -3.07 21.14 6.02
N SER A 210 -3.51 20.37 5.03
CA SER A 210 -4.34 20.84 3.93
C SER A 210 -5.82 20.91 4.29
N ILE A 211 -6.32 20.21 5.32
CA ILE A 211 -7.74 20.21 5.63
C ILE A 211 -7.98 20.98 6.92
N THR A 212 -8.83 22.01 6.87
CA THR A 212 -9.46 22.53 8.08
C THR A 212 -10.47 21.51 8.58
N TRP A 213 -10.47 21.22 9.88
CA TRP A 213 -11.42 20.32 10.58
C TRP A 213 -12.89 20.51 10.19
N SER A 214 -13.24 21.69 9.66
CA SER A 214 -14.56 22.02 9.12
C SER A 214 -14.94 21.36 7.79
N ASN A 215 -14.05 20.62 7.12
CA ASN A 215 -14.27 20.12 5.76
C ASN A 215 -14.26 18.59 5.65
N LEU A 216 -13.26 17.92 6.23
CA LEU A 216 -13.17 16.46 6.29
C LEU A 216 -12.48 16.01 7.60
N PRO A 217 -12.90 14.89 8.21
CA PRO A 217 -14.12 14.13 7.92
C PRO A 217 -15.37 15.02 8.01
N TYR A 218 -16.49 14.60 7.41
CA TYR A 218 -17.73 15.39 7.52
C TYR A 218 -18.20 15.38 8.98
N HIS A 219 -18.81 16.46 9.47
CA HIS A 219 -19.23 16.56 10.86
C HIS A 219 -20.72 16.88 11.02
N HIS A 220 -21.37 16.22 11.98
CA HIS A 220 -22.71 16.53 12.45
C HIS A 220 -22.66 16.71 13.97
N HIS A 221 -23.15 17.83 14.50
CA HIS A 221 -23.08 18.15 15.93
C HIS A 221 -21.68 17.99 16.57
N ASN A 222 -20.61 18.35 15.85
CA ASN A 222 -19.20 18.18 16.22
C ASN A 222 -18.70 16.72 16.29
N GLU A 223 -19.48 15.75 15.85
CA GLU A 223 -19.06 14.36 15.71
C GLU A 223 -18.68 14.09 14.26
N ALA A 224 -17.55 13.41 14.06
CA ALA A 224 -17.11 13.00 12.73
C ALA A 224 -18.01 11.87 12.20
N CYS A 225 -18.50 12.02 10.98
CA CYS A 225 -19.35 11.06 10.29
C CYS A 225 -18.57 10.34 9.18
N PHE A 226 -19.02 9.13 8.86
CA PHE A 226 -18.47 8.30 7.77
C PHE A 226 -16.98 8.00 7.94
N VAL A 227 -16.56 7.82 9.19
CA VAL A 227 -15.19 7.48 9.56
C VAL A 227 -15.13 5.97 9.81
N VAL A 228 -14.16 5.31 9.21
CA VAL A 228 -13.85 3.91 9.50
C VAL A 228 -13.28 3.83 10.91
N ASN A 229 -13.75 2.89 11.71
CA ASN A 229 -13.28 2.71 13.08
C ASN A 229 -11.76 2.45 13.09
N SER A 230 -11.02 3.17 13.95
CA SER A 230 -9.57 3.02 14.06
C SER A 230 -9.14 1.60 14.45
N ASP A 231 -9.99 0.87 15.17
CA ASP A 231 -9.72 -0.52 15.57
C ASP A 231 -9.81 -1.50 14.39
N GLU A 232 -10.51 -1.12 13.31
CA GLU A 232 -10.60 -1.90 12.08
C GLU A 232 -9.45 -1.60 11.12
N ILE A 233 -8.84 -0.43 11.24
CA ILE A 233 -7.67 -0.07 10.43
C ILE A 233 -6.48 -0.89 10.93
N PRO A 234 -5.82 -1.68 10.06
CA PRO A 234 -4.63 -2.40 10.46
C PRO A 234 -3.60 -1.43 11.06
N SER A 235 -3.14 -1.71 12.29
CA SER A 235 -2.16 -0.88 12.99
C SER A 235 -0.89 -0.63 12.16
N GLN A 236 -0.64 -1.53 11.21
CA GLN A 236 0.36 -1.47 10.16
C GLN A 236 0.28 -0.21 9.28
N VAL A 237 -0.93 0.29 8.98
CA VAL A 237 -1.13 1.52 8.20
C VAL A 237 -0.94 2.77 9.05
N LEU A 238 -1.12 2.65 10.36
CA LEU A 238 -1.00 3.73 11.33
C LEU A 238 0.46 3.99 11.77
N VAL A 239 1.45 3.39 11.10
CA VAL A 239 2.84 3.50 11.53
C VAL A 239 3.49 4.78 11.03
N THR A 240 3.81 5.68 11.95
CA THR A 240 4.63 6.86 11.66
C THR A 240 6.06 6.46 11.33
N LYS A 241 6.50 6.73 10.09
CA LYS A 241 7.87 6.45 9.65
C LYS A 241 8.85 7.42 10.28
N LYS A 242 9.97 6.87 10.74
CA LYS A 242 11.09 7.63 11.28
C LYS A 242 12.04 8.06 10.16
N LYS A 243 12.80 9.13 10.38
CA LYS A 243 13.77 9.62 9.39
C LYS A 243 15.05 8.78 9.49
N SER A 244 15.73 8.60 8.36
CA SER A 244 16.94 7.76 8.28
C SER A 244 18.06 8.18 9.24
N ASN A 245 18.08 9.46 9.65
CA ASN A 245 19.11 10.02 10.51
C ASN A 245 18.72 10.04 12.00
N ASP A 246 17.52 9.56 12.35
CA ASP A 246 17.08 9.53 13.74
C ASP A 246 17.86 8.46 14.53
N ASP A 247 18.34 8.82 15.71
CA ASP A 247 18.95 7.88 16.65
C ASP A 247 17.84 7.17 17.44
N ILE A 248 17.66 5.88 17.17
CA ILE A 248 16.57 5.08 17.74
C ILE A 248 17.14 3.86 18.48
N PRO A 249 16.54 3.45 19.61
CA PRO A 249 17.00 2.27 20.34
C PRO A 249 16.64 1.00 19.56
N CYS A 250 17.57 0.05 19.46
CA CYS A 250 17.27 -1.27 18.94
C CYS A 250 16.24 -1.98 19.83
N LYS A 251 15.23 -2.62 19.24
CA LYS A 251 14.21 -3.36 20.01
C LYS A 251 14.73 -4.64 20.66
N LEU A 252 15.91 -5.12 20.25
CA LEU A 252 16.51 -6.36 20.74
C LEU A 252 17.58 -6.15 21.82
N CYS A 253 18.29 -5.03 21.82
CA CYS A 253 19.35 -4.78 22.82
C CYS A 253 19.34 -3.38 23.42
N GLY A 254 18.40 -2.51 23.02
CA GLY A 254 18.30 -1.13 23.52
C GLY A 254 19.37 -0.16 23.03
N LEU A 255 20.43 -0.64 22.36
CA LEU A 255 21.49 0.23 21.83
C LEU A 255 20.90 1.23 20.84
N LYS A 256 21.17 2.52 21.06
CA LYS A 256 20.78 3.58 20.13
C LYS A 256 21.73 3.59 18.94
N THR A 257 21.18 3.54 17.74
CA THR A 257 21.91 3.68 16.48
C THR A 257 21.06 4.47 15.49
N LYS A 258 21.71 5.03 14.47
CA LYS A 258 21.01 5.70 13.38
C LYS A 258 20.10 4.71 12.67
N LEU A 259 18.91 5.16 12.29
CA LEU A 259 17.96 4.31 11.60
C LEU A 259 18.52 3.71 10.31
N SER A 260 19.34 4.47 9.57
CA SER A 260 20.05 4.01 8.37
C SER A 260 21.01 2.84 8.62
N GLU A 261 21.47 2.64 9.86
CA GLU A 261 22.37 1.57 10.29
C GLU A 261 21.62 0.43 10.99
N MET A 262 20.35 0.63 11.35
CA MET A 262 19.56 -0.30 12.16
C MET A 262 19.39 -1.67 11.50
N ARG A 263 19.19 -1.75 10.18
CA ARG A 263 19.10 -3.04 9.47
C ARG A 263 20.37 -3.87 9.63
N MET A 264 21.52 -3.23 9.57
CA MET A 264 22.81 -3.91 9.77
C MET A 264 22.92 -4.38 11.21
N HIS A 265 22.61 -3.51 12.17
CA HIS A 265 22.62 -3.85 13.59
C HIS A 265 21.66 -5.01 13.94
N VAL A 266 20.41 -4.97 13.48
CA VAL A 266 19.42 -6.03 13.65
C VAL A 266 19.82 -7.31 12.92
N GLY A 267 20.36 -7.20 11.70
CA GLY A 267 20.87 -8.34 10.95
C GLY A 267 21.95 -9.12 11.72
N ARG A 268 22.78 -8.43 12.52
CA ARG A 268 23.76 -9.09 13.41
C ARG A 268 23.07 -9.96 14.45
N HIS A 269 22.06 -9.43 15.14
CA HIS A 269 21.28 -10.20 16.12
C HIS A 269 20.63 -11.44 15.50
N ILE A 270 19.97 -11.27 14.35
CA ILE A 270 19.33 -12.37 13.62
C ILE A 270 20.36 -13.44 13.26
N LEU A 271 21.51 -13.04 12.70
CA LEU A 271 22.53 -13.99 12.25
C LEU A 271 23.21 -14.74 13.39
N LEU A 272 23.56 -14.06 14.48
CA LEU A 272 24.12 -14.70 15.68
C LEU A 272 23.14 -15.73 16.25
N ARG A 273 21.86 -15.37 16.33
CA ARG A 273 20.81 -16.28 16.79
C ARG A 273 20.65 -17.50 15.88
N LEU A 274 20.65 -17.31 14.57
CA LEU A 274 20.59 -18.41 13.59
C LEU A 274 21.76 -19.38 13.69
N ARG A 275 22.89 -18.94 14.23
CA ARG A 275 24.08 -19.77 14.46
C ARG A 275 24.16 -20.36 15.87
N GLN A 276 23.11 -20.17 16.67
CA GLN A 276 23.05 -20.57 18.09
C GLN A 276 24.25 -20.03 18.88
N TRP A 277 24.74 -18.86 18.47
CA TRP A 277 25.84 -18.18 19.13
C TRP A 277 25.23 -17.15 20.06
N GLU A 278 25.44 -17.31 21.37
CA GLU A 278 25.06 -16.31 22.34
C GLU A 278 25.97 -15.08 22.12
N ASP A 279 25.36 -13.89 22.01
CA ASP A 279 26.11 -12.64 21.88
C ASP A 279 26.82 -12.40 23.22
N LEU A 280 28.04 -12.91 23.36
CA LEU A 280 28.84 -12.86 24.59
C LEU A 280 29.03 -11.42 25.10
N ASP A 281 28.94 -10.44 24.21
CA ASP A 281 29.09 -9.02 24.53
C ASP A 281 27.83 -8.40 25.18
N ASN A 282 26.68 -9.09 25.17
CA ASN A 282 25.43 -8.60 25.73
C ASN A 282 24.74 -9.64 26.63
N ALA A 283 25.31 -9.90 27.80
CA ALA A 283 24.67 -10.69 28.87
C ALA A 283 23.31 -10.11 29.35
N ALA A 284 22.88 -8.96 28.84
CA ALA A 284 21.61 -8.30 29.11
C ALA A 284 20.53 -8.54 28.04
N ILE A 285 20.71 -9.50 27.11
CA ILE A 285 19.60 -9.96 26.26
C ILE A 285 18.62 -10.70 27.18
N SER A 286 17.67 -9.97 27.75
CA SER A 286 16.56 -10.52 28.51
C SER A 286 15.75 -11.47 27.63
N GLU A 287 15.10 -12.47 28.24
CA GLU A 287 14.23 -13.44 27.54
C GLU A 287 13.15 -12.77 26.65
N SER A 288 12.82 -11.50 26.93
CA SER A 288 11.93 -10.66 26.12
C SER A 288 12.47 -10.25 24.73
N ASN A 289 13.75 -10.52 24.44
CA ASN A 289 14.43 -10.05 23.23
C ASN A 289 14.62 -11.18 22.20
N ASN A 290 13.70 -12.14 22.18
CA ASN A 290 13.73 -13.22 21.21
C ASN A 290 13.41 -12.67 19.81
N THR A 291 14.34 -12.86 18.87
CA THR A 291 14.11 -12.56 17.44
C THR A 291 13.06 -13.47 16.80
N GLY A 292 12.64 -14.52 17.52
CA GLY A 292 11.71 -15.54 17.04
C GLY A 292 12.18 -16.23 15.76
N LEU A 293 11.26 -16.81 15.00
CA LEU A 293 11.57 -17.68 13.86
C LEU A 293 11.56 -16.94 12.51
N ASN A 294 10.76 -15.88 12.39
CA ASN A 294 10.65 -15.06 11.18
C ASN A 294 10.85 -13.56 11.48
N PRO A 295 12.01 -13.17 12.05
CA PRO A 295 12.26 -11.79 12.45
C PRO A 295 12.14 -10.82 11.27
N CYS A 296 11.56 -9.66 11.54
CA CYS A 296 11.63 -8.51 10.63
C CYS A 296 13.07 -8.00 10.53
N GLY A 297 13.63 -7.93 9.32
CA GLY A 297 14.99 -7.42 9.10
C GLY A 297 15.22 -5.95 9.48
N TRP A 298 14.15 -5.19 9.75
CA TRP A 298 14.23 -3.80 10.21
C TRP A 298 14.34 -3.67 11.73
N CYS A 299 13.44 -4.33 12.48
CA CYS A 299 13.33 -4.16 13.93
C CYS A 299 13.70 -5.42 14.72
N GLY A 300 13.84 -6.57 14.05
CA GLY A 300 14.26 -7.84 14.62
C GLY A 300 13.19 -8.60 15.37
N LYS A 301 12.00 -8.02 15.54
CA LYS A 301 10.88 -8.69 16.18
C LYS A 301 10.25 -9.72 15.24
N ASP A 302 9.82 -10.82 15.81
CA ASP A 302 8.98 -11.84 15.18
C ASP A 302 7.49 -11.50 15.32
N ASP A 303 7.17 -10.24 15.61
CA ASP A 303 5.78 -9.83 15.74
C ASP A 303 5.09 -9.98 14.38
N THR A 304 3.94 -10.65 14.40
CA THR A 304 3.08 -10.92 13.22
C THR A 304 2.64 -9.66 12.50
N ASP A 305 2.92 -8.50 13.07
CA ASP A 305 2.45 -7.23 12.56
C ASP A 305 3.45 -6.60 11.61
N CYS A 306 4.75 -6.94 11.62
CA CYS A 306 5.70 -6.42 10.64
C CYS A 306 5.60 -7.17 9.30
N TRP A 307 5.22 -6.46 8.23
CA TRP A 307 5.29 -6.95 6.86
C TRP A 307 6.28 -6.10 6.05
N SER A 308 6.89 -6.71 5.05
CA SER A 308 7.67 -5.98 4.05
C SER A 308 7.54 -6.67 2.71
N ARG A 309 7.43 -5.90 1.62
CA ARG A 309 7.46 -6.41 0.26
C ARG A 309 8.51 -5.73 -0.60
N LEU A 310 8.99 -6.47 -1.58
CA LEU A 310 9.78 -5.92 -2.67
C LEU A 310 8.83 -5.60 -3.82
N VAL A 311 8.78 -4.34 -4.23
CA VAL A 311 7.99 -3.87 -5.37
C VAL A 311 8.94 -3.60 -6.52
N ALA A 312 8.75 -4.31 -7.63
CA ALA A 312 9.43 -3.95 -8.87
C ALA A 312 8.64 -2.82 -9.54
N ASP A 313 9.33 -1.84 -10.12
CA ASP A 313 8.67 -0.89 -11.01
C ASP A 313 8.64 -1.51 -12.42
N PRO A 314 7.49 -2.01 -12.89
CA PRO A 314 7.42 -2.68 -14.20
C PRO A 314 7.71 -1.72 -15.36
N LYS A 315 7.66 -0.40 -15.13
CA LYS A 315 7.85 0.62 -16.16
C LYS A 315 9.25 1.22 -16.14
N SER A 316 10.05 0.99 -15.09
CA SER A 316 11.38 1.57 -15.01
C SER A 316 12.45 0.53 -14.78
N GLN A 317 13.61 0.75 -15.41
CA GLN A 317 14.84 0.05 -15.06
C GLN A 317 15.39 0.51 -13.70
N LYS A 318 14.58 1.16 -12.85
CA LYS A 318 15.01 1.57 -11.51
C LYS A 318 15.16 0.34 -10.63
N GLN A 319 15.95 0.52 -9.58
CA GLN A 319 16.14 -0.54 -8.59
C GLN A 319 14.81 -0.87 -7.90
N PRO A 320 14.60 -2.14 -7.52
CA PRO A 320 13.46 -2.54 -6.70
C PRO A 320 13.32 -1.65 -5.46
N GLN A 321 12.09 -1.32 -5.10
CA GLN A 321 11.78 -0.55 -3.89
C GLN A 321 11.28 -1.50 -2.81
N VAL A 322 11.66 -1.22 -1.57
CA VAL A 322 11.13 -1.93 -0.41
C VAL A 322 9.96 -1.12 0.13
N GLU A 323 8.83 -1.77 0.29
CA GLU A 323 7.72 -1.28 1.08
C GLU A 323 7.64 -2.09 2.36
N SER A 324 7.28 -1.42 3.45
CA SER A 324 7.16 -2.08 4.74
C SER A 324 6.38 -1.16 5.65
N ASN A 325 5.54 -1.74 6.51
CA ASN A 325 4.92 -1.02 7.61
C ASN A 325 5.81 -0.89 8.85
N CYS A 326 6.95 -1.56 8.93
CA CYS A 326 7.79 -1.49 10.12
C CYS A 326 8.16 -0.03 10.43
N GLU A 327 8.05 0.40 11.69
CA GLU A 327 8.42 1.77 12.09
C GLU A 327 9.90 2.07 11.84
N TYR A 328 10.73 1.02 11.72
CA TYR A 328 12.17 1.14 11.45
C TYR A 328 12.49 1.07 9.94
N HIS A 329 11.48 0.97 9.08
CA HIS A 329 11.68 1.11 7.64
C HIS A 329 11.90 2.58 7.28
N TYR A 330 12.94 2.85 6.48
CA TYR A 330 13.19 4.15 5.88
C TYR A 330 13.27 4.05 4.35
N THR A 331 12.60 4.98 3.65
CA THR A 331 12.37 4.91 2.21
C THR A 331 13.60 5.19 1.34
N SER A 332 14.67 5.75 1.91
CA SER A 332 15.90 6.08 1.18
C SER A 332 16.90 4.93 1.05
N MET A 333 16.53 3.71 1.49
CA MET A 333 17.36 2.52 1.33
C MET A 333 17.62 2.20 -0.15
N ARG A 334 18.89 1.99 -0.51
CA ARG A 334 19.28 1.51 -1.84
C ARG A 334 19.37 -0.01 -1.86
N TYR A 335 18.34 -0.67 -2.37
CA TYR A 335 18.22 -2.12 -2.37
C TYR A 335 19.46 -2.82 -2.98
N SER A 336 19.91 -2.43 -4.18
CA SER A 336 21.02 -3.13 -4.84
C SER A 336 22.38 -2.95 -4.15
N SER A 337 22.55 -1.90 -3.33
CA SER A 337 23.74 -1.75 -2.49
C SER A 337 23.61 -2.62 -1.24
N ALA A 338 22.44 -2.64 -0.60
CA ALA A 338 22.18 -3.44 0.59
C ALA A 338 22.21 -4.96 0.34
N ALA A 339 21.88 -5.40 -0.88
CA ALA A 339 21.95 -6.80 -1.30
C ALA A 339 23.39 -7.30 -1.54
N LYS A 340 24.38 -6.39 -1.55
CA LYS A 340 25.79 -6.72 -1.82
C LYS A 340 26.63 -6.57 -0.56
N PHE A 341 27.37 -7.62 -0.23
CA PHE A 341 28.33 -7.58 0.87
C PHE A 341 29.40 -6.52 0.59
N SER A 342 29.73 -5.75 1.63
CA SER A 342 30.89 -4.86 1.66
C SER A 342 31.43 -4.77 3.08
N LYS A 343 32.70 -4.40 3.24
CA LYS A 343 33.30 -4.27 4.58
C LYS A 343 32.62 -3.19 5.45
N THR A 344 32.07 -2.15 4.82
CA THR A 344 31.40 -1.04 5.52
C THR A 344 29.90 -1.27 5.71
N SER A 345 29.30 -2.18 4.94
CA SER A 345 27.92 -2.63 5.12
C SER A 345 27.88 -4.15 4.92
N PRO A 346 28.29 -4.93 5.94
CA PRO A 346 28.41 -6.37 5.84
C PRO A 346 27.07 -7.10 5.78
N CYS A 347 25.99 -6.52 6.28
CA CYS A 347 24.68 -7.17 6.31
C CYS A 347 23.99 -7.17 4.94
N THR A 348 23.75 -8.35 4.38
CA THR A 348 22.99 -8.55 3.15
C THR A 348 21.57 -9.05 3.37
N ASN A 349 21.06 -8.97 4.61
CA ASN A 349 19.68 -9.31 4.92
C ASN A 349 18.72 -8.31 4.25
N VAL A 350 18.22 -8.67 3.07
CA VAL A 350 17.27 -7.91 2.27
C VAL A 350 16.09 -8.80 1.88
N LEU A 351 14.99 -8.21 1.43
CA LEU A 351 13.86 -8.98 0.91
C LEU A 351 14.21 -9.63 -0.42
N ILE A 352 13.80 -10.88 -0.61
CA ILE A 352 13.95 -11.62 -1.86
C ILE A 352 12.63 -12.30 -2.21
N HIS A 353 12.37 -12.51 -3.50
CA HIS A 353 11.18 -13.22 -3.95
C HIS A 353 11.40 -14.74 -3.84
N CYS A 354 10.39 -15.45 -3.37
CA CYS A 354 10.37 -16.90 -3.45
C CYS A 354 9.95 -17.34 -4.86
N PRO A 355 10.77 -18.09 -5.61
CA PRO A 355 10.38 -18.60 -6.94
C PRO A 355 9.37 -19.74 -6.85
N LEU A 356 9.14 -20.30 -5.66
CA LEU A 356 8.18 -21.38 -5.44
C LEU A 356 6.79 -20.85 -5.05
N CYS A 357 6.68 -19.61 -4.57
CA CYS A 357 5.39 -19.01 -4.26
C CYS A 357 4.69 -18.58 -5.54
N ILE A 358 3.57 -19.24 -5.85
CA ILE A 358 2.67 -18.83 -6.93
C ILE A 358 1.87 -17.61 -6.45
N SER A 359 1.89 -16.53 -7.22
CA SER A 359 1.07 -15.35 -6.94
C SER A 359 -0.41 -15.70 -7.11
N GLN A 360 -1.18 -15.62 -6.03
CA GLN A 360 -2.61 -15.94 -6.06
C GLN A 360 -3.42 -14.95 -6.93
N SER A 361 -2.96 -13.71 -7.06
CA SER A 361 -3.73 -12.62 -7.69
C SER A 361 -3.36 -12.34 -9.16
N GLY A 362 -2.76 -13.31 -9.86
CA GLY A 362 -2.35 -13.13 -11.28
C GLY A 362 -1.23 -12.09 -11.50
N GLY A 363 -0.69 -11.51 -10.41
CA GLY A 363 0.49 -10.66 -10.44
C GLY A 363 1.76 -11.48 -10.68
N SER A 364 2.73 -10.93 -11.40
CA SER A 364 4.01 -11.61 -11.67
C SER A 364 4.96 -11.69 -10.48
N GLU A 365 4.59 -11.15 -9.31
CA GLU A 365 5.49 -10.99 -8.16
C GLU A 365 5.11 -11.99 -7.06
N GLY A 366 5.96 -13.02 -6.88
CA GLY A 366 5.80 -14.00 -5.81
C GLY A 366 6.06 -13.40 -4.43
N ARG A 367 5.62 -14.10 -3.38
CA ARG A 367 5.79 -13.69 -1.97
C ARG A 367 7.27 -13.39 -1.66
N THR A 368 7.50 -12.32 -0.90
CA THR A 368 8.83 -11.90 -0.47
C THR A 368 9.07 -12.18 0.99
N PHE A 369 10.32 -12.47 1.34
CA PHE A 369 10.74 -12.69 2.72
C PHE A 369 12.20 -12.22 2.90
N TRP A 370 12.64 -12.03 4.15
CA TRP A 370 14.01 -11.60 4.44
C TRP A 370 15.01 -12.72 4.13
N ARG A 371 16.12 -12.42 3.45
CA ARG A 371 17.16 -13.39 3.06
C ARG A 371 17.53 -14.36 4.18
N TYR A 372 17.73 -13.86 5.39
CA TYR A 372 18.13 -14.70 6.53
C TYR A 372 17.04 -15.67 7.00
N ASN A 373 15.78 -15.42 6.63
CA ASN A 373 14.62 -16.24 6.97
C ASN A 373 14.30 -17.27 5.87
N ALA A 374 15.15 -17.43 4.85
CA ALA A 374 14.91 -18.31 3.70
C ALA A 374 14.58 -19.75 4.08
N MET A 375 15.37 -20.34 4.97
CA MET A 375 15.16 -21.73 5.39
C MET A 375 13.85 -21.89 6.16
N TYR A 376 13.50 -20.93 7.03
CA TYR A 376 12.23 -20.92 7.73
C TYR A 376 11.07 -20.87 6.74
N HIS A 377 11.11 -19.93 5.78
CA HIS A 377 10.08 -19.79 4.74
C HIS A 377 9.92 -21.08 3.90
N LEU A 378 11.02 -21.71 3.47
CA LEU A 378 10.96 -22.97 2.73
C LEU A 378 10.31 -24.09 3.55
N ILE A 379 10.63 -24.19 4.85
CA ILE A 379 10.07 -25.20 5.74
C ILE A 379 8.59 -24.94 6.02
N SER A 380 8.21 -23.70 6.30
CA SER A 380 6.85 -23.38 6.73
C SER A 380 5.83 -23.34 5.58
N GLU A 381 6.27 -22.96 4.37
CA GLU A 381 5.37 -22.71 3.24
C GLU A 381 5.45 -23.77 2.14
N HIS A 382 6.58 -24.48 2.02
CA HIS A 382 6.85 -25.35 0.87
C HIS A 382 7.25 -26.77 1.23
N ALA A 383 7.54 -27.07 2.50
CA ALA A 383 7.86 -28.42 2.89
C ALA A 383 6.58 -29.24 3.07
N GLU A 384 6.62 -30.47 2.57
CA GLU A 384 5.51 -31.41 2.66
C GLU A 384 5.86 -32.53 3.66
N PHE A 385 4.84 -33.11 4.30
CA PHE A 385 5.01 -34.30 5.12
C PHE A 385 4.73 -35.54 4.28
N GLU A 386 5.77 -36.33 3.99
CA GLU A 386 5.61 -37.63 3.33
C GLU A 386 5.41 -38.73 4.38
N GLY A 387 4.39 -39.57 4.18
CA GLY A 387 4.03 -40.68 5.06
C GLY A 387 2.77 -40.41 5.91
N ARG A 388 2.31 -41.43 6.65
CA ARG A 388 1.17 -41.30 7.58
C ARG A 388 1.58 -41.68 9.00
N GLY A 389 1.10 -40.91 9.98
CA GLY A 389 1.29 -41.18 11.41
C GLY A 389 2.70 -40.83 11.92
N LYS A 390 3.18 -41.58 12.92
CA LYS A 390 4.44 -41.32 13.65
C LYS A 390 5.72 -41.44 12.80
N GLY A 391 5.61 -41.81 11.52
CA GLY A 391 6.73 -41.91 10.58
C GLY A 391 6.71 -40.86 9.47
N ALA A 392 5.89 -39.81 9.59
CA ALA A 392 5.89 -38.73 8.61
C ALA A 392 7.25 -38.02 8.60
N SER A 393 7.89 -37.96 7.44
CA SER A 393 9.15 -37.24 7.24
C SER A 393 8.87 -35.92 6.56
N LEU A 394 9.53 -34.86 7.03
CA LEU A 394 9.51 -33.57 6.34
C LEU A 394 10.36 -33.68 5.07
N VAL A 395 9.79 -33.33 3.93
CA VAL A 395 10.46 -33.34 2.63
C VAL A 395 10.56 -31.92 2.11
N MET A 396 11.81 -31.49 1.88
CA MET A 396 12.09 -30.16 1.36
C MET A 396 11.78 -30.08 -0.14
N PRO A 397 11.25 -28.94 -0.63
CA PRO A 397 10.98 -28.76 -2.04
C PRO A 397 12.27 -28.76 -2.87
N LYS A 398 12.14 -29.01 -4.18
CA LYS A 398 13.25 -28.79 -5.11
C LYS A 398 13.46 -27.30 -5.31
N VAL A 399 14.54 -26.78 -4.74
CA VAL A 399 14.88 -25.36 -4.80
C VAL A 399 15.73 -25.04 -6.03
N PRO A 400 15.38 -24.02 -6.84
CA PRO A 400 16.22 -23.55 -7.94
C PRO A 400 17.61 -23.09 -7.46
N VAL A 401 18.66 -23.37 -8.22
CA VAL A 401 20.05 -23.04 -7.86
C VAL A 401 20.25 -21.53 -7.70
N GLU A 402 19.54 -20.72 -8.48
CA GLU A 402 19.51 -19.26 -8.41
C GLU A 402 19.13 -18.79 -7.01
N PHE A 403 18.08 -19.38 -6.46
CA PHE A 403 17.58 -19.03 -5.15
C PHE A 403 18.52 -19.48 -4.04
N ILE A 404 19.20 -20.62 -4.20
CA ILE A 404 20.25 -21.05 -3.26
C ILE A 404 21.37 -20.01 -3.24
N ILE A 405 21.81 -19.51 -4.40
CA ILE A 405 22.84 -18.46 -4.50
C ILE A 405 22.36 -17.15 -3.86
N GLU A 406 21.11 -16.75 -4.10
CA GLU A 406 20.55 -15.50 -3.57
C GLU A 406 20.33 -15.53 -2.06
N THR A 407 20.01 -16.69 -1.48
CA THR A 407 19.79 -16.87 -0.04
C THR A 407 21.09 -17.10 0.74
N PHE A 408 22.16 -17.52 0.06
CA PHE A 408 23.41 -17.94 0.68
C PHE A 408 24.15 -16.83 1.47
N ILE A 409 24.50 -17.07 2.74
CA ILE A 409 25.26 -16.11 3.55
C ILE A 409 26.75 -16.45 3.47
N THR A 410 27.59 -15.47 3.08
CA THR A 410 29.03 -15.72 2.90
C THR A 410 29.78 -15.80 4.23
N ARG A 411 30.90 -16.53 4.28
CA ARG A 411 31.76 -16.56 5.48
C ARG A 411 32.33 -15.19 5.83
N ALA A 412 32.63 -14.38 4.81
CA ALA A 412 33.12 -13.02 4.99
C ALA A 412 32.06 -12.12 5.65
N GLU A 413 30.79 -12.30 5.27
CA GLU A 413 29.65 -11.67 5.92
C GLU A 413 29.48 -12.14 7.36
N GLU A 414 29.42 -13.45 7.61
CA GLU A 414 29.31 -14.01 8.96
C GLU A 414 30.41 -13.48 9.90
N ALA A 415 31.67 -13.53 9.45
CA ALA A 415 32.81 -13.01 10.21
C ALA A 415 32.73 -11.49 10.44
N SER A 416 32.33 -10.70 9.43
CA SER A 416 32.18 -9.24 9.56
C SER A 416 31.01 -8.85 10.46
N MET A 417 30.04 -9.76 10.65
CA MET A 417 28.93 -9.61 11.57
C MET A 417 29.25 -10.16 12.98
N GLY A 418 30.47 -10.66 13.21
CA GLY A 418 30.93 -11.13 14.51
C GLY A 418 30.55 -12.56 14.84
N VAL A 419 30.15 -13.37 13.86
CA VAL A 419 29.99 -14.82 14.04
C VAL A 419 31.38 -15.46 14.05
N ASP A 420 31.64 -16.34 15.02
CA ASP A 420 32.86 -17.14 15.05
C ASP A 420 32.99 -17.99 13.76
N PRO A 421 34.11 -17.88 13.02
CA PRO A 421 34.38 -18.74 11.87
C PRO A 421 34.21 -20.23 12.16
N ASP A 422 34.56 -20.70 13.37
CA ASP A 422 34.46 -22.11 13.74
C ASP A 422 33.00 -22.52 13.97
N ALA A 423 32.19 -21.65 14.57
CA ALA A 423 30.74 -21.86 14.70
C ALA A 423 30.06 -21.95 13.33
N THR A 424 30.50 -21.12 12.38
CA THR A 424 30.03 -21.19 10.98
C THR A 424 30.37 -22.53 10.34
N LEU A 425 31.60 -23.01 10.49
CA LEU A 425 32.05 -24.30 9.95
C LEU A 425 31.27 -25.47 10.57
N GLN A 426 31.08 -25.43 11.89
CA GLN A 426 30.33 -26.45 12.61
C GLN A 426 28.87 -26.46 12.16
N TYR A 427 28.22 -25.29 12.07
CA TYR A 427 26.85 -25.16 11.61
C TYR A 427 26.68 -25.76 10.21
N ARG A 428 27.54 -25.38 9.25
CA ARG A 428 27.47 -25.89 7.87
C ARG A 428 27.68 -27.41 7.80
N ARG A 429 28.58 -27.96 8.63
CA ARG A 429 28.81 -29.41 8.72
C ARG A 429 27.59 -30.15 9.28
N ILE A 430 26.93 -29.61 10.31
CA ILE A 430 25.76 -30.22 10.94
C ILE A 430 24.58 -30.28 9.97
N TYR A 431 24.39 -29.24 9.16
CA TYR A 431 23.24 -29.10 8.26
C TYR A 431 23.55 -29.40 6.78
N ASP A 432 24.73 -29.96 6.49
CA ASP A 432 25.21 -30.28 5.13
C ASP A 432 25.09 -29.11 4.13
N ILE A 433 25.43 -27.90 4.60
CA ILE A 433 25.36 -26.67 3.79
C ILE A 433 26.70 -26.49 3.07
N PRO A 434 26.70 -26.27 1.73
CA PRO A 434 27.93 -26.04 0.96
C PRO A 434 28.81 -24.91 1.52
N MET A 435 30.11 -25.03 1.27
CA MET A 435 31.08 -24.00 1.66
C MET A 435 30.96 -22.77 0.75
N SER A 436 31.25 -21.56 1.27
CA SER A 436 31.13 -20.32 0.48
C SER A 436 31.89 -20.34 -0.83
N ASP A 437 33.08 -20.89 -0.77
CA ASP A 437 34.02 -20.89 -1.87
C ASP A 437 33.51 -21.77 -3.02
N GLU A 438 32.69 -22.79 -2.70
CA GLU A 438 32.07 -23.66 -3.69
C GLU A 438 30.93 -22.96 -4.42
N LEU A 439 30.08 -22.21 -3.71
CA LEU A 439 28.96 -21.48 -4.32
C LEU A 439 29.41 -20.28 -5.14
N GLU A 440 30.49 -19.59 -4.75
CA GLU A 440 31.09 -18.54 -5.57
C GLU A 440 31.58 -19.09 -6.91
N LEU A 441 32.19 -20.28 -6.91
CA LEU A 441 32.61 -20.95 -8.15
C LEU A 441 31.41 -21.30 -9.03
N VAL A 442 30.31 -21.80 -8.45
CA VAL A 442 29.06 -22.08 -9.18
C VAL A 442 28.47 -20.81 -9.78
N ALA A 443 28.38 -19.73 -9.00
CA ALA A 443 27.87 -18.45 -9.46
C ALA A 443 28.72 -17.86 -10.60
N LEU A 444 30.05 -17.94 -10.49
CA LEU A 444 30.98 -17.47 -11.53
C LEU A 444 30.89 -18.32 -12.80
N ALA A 445 30.87 -19.65 -12.67
CA ALA A 445 30.75 -20.56 -13.81
C ALA A 445 29.46 -20.29 -14.59
N ARG A 446 28.36 -20.07 -13.86
CA ARG A 446 27.08 -19.71 -14.46
C ARG A 446 27.08 -18.34 -15.12
N LYS A 447 27.66 -17.32 -14.47
CA LYS A 447 27.76 -15.98 -15.07
C LYS A 447 28.51 -16.02 -16.40
N ARG A 448 29.56 -16.85 -16.50
CA ARG A 448 30.29 -17.11 -17.75
C ARG A 448 29.42 -17.83 -18.79
N ALA A 449 28.64 -18.82 -18.38
CA ALA A 449 27.72 -19.51 -19.27
C ALA A 449 26.67 -18.54 -19.86
N LEU A 450 26.08 -17.67 -19.04
CA LEU A 450 25.11 -16.66 -19.48
C LEU A 450 25.73 -15.64 -20.44
N SER A 451 26.95 -15.16 -20.17
CA SER A 451 27.62 -14.22 -21.07
C SER A 451 27.90 -14.83 -22.45
N ASN A 452 28.19 -16.13 -22.51
CA ASN A 452 28.45 -16.83 -23.77
C ASN A 452 27.18 -17.00 -24.61
N VAL A 453 26.03 -17.26 -23.97
CA VAL A 453 24.74 -17.36 -24.68
C VAL A 453 24.36 -16.02 -25.34
N THR A 454 24.57 -14.90 -24.64
CA THR A 454 24.25 -13.56 -25.18
C THR A 454 25.14 -13.13 -26.33
N SER A 455 26.40 -13.61 -26.40
CA SER A 455 27.29 -13.30 -27.52
C SER A 455 26.90 -14.03 -28.80
N ASP A 456 26.35 -15.24 -28.70
CA ASP A 456 25.97 -16.06 -29.87
C ASP A 456 24.69 -15.54 -30.56
N GLU A 457 23.71 -15.04 -29.79
CA GLU A 457 22.51 -14.41 -30.35
C GLU A 457 22.81 -13.11 -31.11
N HIS A 458 23.87 -12.38 -30.74
CA HIS A 458 24.24 -11.14 -31.42
C HIS A 458 24.95 -11.40 -32.74
N VAL A 459 25.63 -12.55 -32.88
CA VAL A 459 26.28 -12.99 -34.13
C VAL A 459 25.26 -13.51 -35.14
N SER A 460 24.16 -14.12 -34.68
CA SER A 460 23.13 -14.66 -35.58
C SER A 460 22.20 -13.61 -36.20
N LYS A 461 22.11 -12.39 -35.64
CA LYS A 461 21.30 -11.28 -36.19
C LYS A 461 22.00 -10.47 -37.29
N HIS A 462 23.26 -10.78 -37.59
CA HIS A 462 24.06 -10.11 -38.64
C HIS A 462 24.43 -11.04 -39.81
N ARG A 463 23.78 -12.19 -39.92
CA ARG A 463 23.69 -13.00 -41.13
C ARG A 463 22.25 -12.97 -41.63
#